data_AF-A0A6I2YX96-F1
#
_entry.id   AF-A0A6I2YX96-F1
#
_cell.length_a   1.000
_cell.length_b   1.000
_cell.length_c   1.000
_cell.angle_alpha   90.00
_cell.angle_beta   90.00
_cell.angle_gamma   90.00
#
_symmetry.space_group_name_H-M   'P 1'
#
loop_
_entity.id
_entity.type
_entity.pdbx_description
1 polymer ?
#
loop_
_entity_poly.entity_id
_entity_poly.type
_entity_poly.pdbx_seq_one_letter_code
_entity_poly.pdbx_strand_id
1 'polypeptide(L)'
;MLARPPADRTKTSTSCATTLCGRSATRPWDLLADSRIRHRPEQRLWYPFGLHAPTPSATCSGVNQTSAAVDPGDSTPTGRRRPGLRRTRDAGAIGDSSGAIAQGGVALTQTDQPQKWYARQYHVGRSVPMNVLLAFTQQLSSFVEAGIPMVESLDIALGETDDATMKATIVDIRSSVERGSSFADAVSKHTRVFPAFYRAMLRSADFTGNLNEVLNQAGVYLERDITARKQIKSALTYPMVVVCVAIIAVVLMAAFVLPKFADLYKSVNAKLPLPTRMLLGITDFFNNYWWAIFLGLAGVGVLAMATLGGNANKRRRDGLFWNAPGLGSLVRSVSVERFCRVLAALTRAGVPLTESLEVAAESTNSTVFSARMASVREDIVRGSGLSDSMRKTELFPNTAQQMIDVGERTGGLSNQLGRAAVYYEREVSQRIKRLTDLFEPLVIMFIGLVVGFVAIAQVAAMYSVFSQIK
;
A
#
# COMPACT_ATOMS: atom_id res chain seq x y z
N MET A 1 -78.58 -18.35 17.90
CA MET A 1 -77.83 -18.50 16.64
C MET A 1 -76.59 -19.35 16.97
N LEU A 2 -76.68 -20.67 17.12
CA LEU A 2 -76.62 -21.73 16.07
C LEU A 2 -75.52 -21.45 15.02
N ALA A 3 -74.61 -22.35 14.63
CA ALA A 3 -74.18 -23.67 15.07
C ALA A 3 -72.95 -24.11 14.23
N ARG A 4 -72.00 -24.81 14.87
CA ARG A 4 -71.13 -25.94 14.42
C ARG A 4 -70.21 -25.90 13.15
N PRO A 5 -69.03 -26.57 13.22
CA PRO A 5 -68.12 -26.96 12.11
C PRO A 5 -68.31 -28.48 11.73
N PRO A 6 -67.31 -29.27 11.22
CA PRO A 6 -66.44 -29.26 10.01
C PRO A 6 -66.58 -30.60 9.18
N ALA A 7 -65.57 -30.95 8.34
CA ALA A 7 -65.28 -32.22 7.60
C ALA A 7 -65.49 -32.13 6.06
N ASP A 8 -64.79 -32.85 5.16
CA ASP A 8 -64.15 -34.16 5.25
C ASP A 8 -63.22 -34.46 4.03
N ARG A 9 -62.24 -35.37 4.24
CA ARG A 9 -61.69 -36.46 3.37
C ARG A 9 -61.20 -36.19 1.92
N THR A 10 -60.20 -36.87 1.35
CA THR A 10 -59.78 -38.30 1.38
C THR A 10 -58.33 -38.41 0.84
N LYS A 11 -57.42 -39.20 1.45
CA LYS A 11 -56.94 -40.57 1.03
C LYS A 11 -56.29 -40.60 -0.38
N THR A 12 -55.16 -41.26 -0.69
CA THR A 12 -54.50 -42.45 -0.13
C THR A 12 -53.19 -42.70 -0.91
N SER A 13 -52.17 -43.27 -0.23
CA SER A 13 -51.30 -44.39 -0.65
C SER A 13 -50.49 -44.31 -1.96
N THR A 14 -49.36 -44.99 -2.20
CA THR A 14 -48.38 -45.78 -1.46
C THR A 14 -47.48 -46.34 -2.56
N SER A 15 -46.17 -46.21 -2.37
CA SER A 15 -45.14 -47.18 -2.77
C SER A 15 -44.73 -47.40 -4.23
N CYS A 16 -43.42 -47.70 -4.30
CA CYS A 16 -42.72 -48.54 -5.27
C CYS A 16 -42.51 -47.96 -6.67
N ALA A 17 -41.43 -48.24 -7.37
CA ALA A 17 -40.12 -48.80 -7.07
C ALA A 17 -39.45 -48.87 -8.44
N THR A 18 -38.20 -48.40 -8.50
CA THR A 18 -37.10 -48.99 -9.26
C THR A 18 -37.20 -49.14 -10.80
N THR A 19 -36.12 -48.65 -11.41
CA THR A 19 -35.28 -49.29 -12.47
C THR A 19 -35.41 -48.82 -13.92
N LEU A 20 -34.21 -48.77 -14.53
CA LEU A 20 -33.81 -48.77 -15.95
C LEU A 20 -33.64 -47.37 -16.57
N CYS A 21 -32.43 -46.86 -16.79
CA CYS A 21 -31.25 -47.34 -17.56
C CYS A 21 -31.46 -47.32 -19.09
N GLY A 22 -30.56 -46.62 -19.80
CA GLY A 22 -30.35 -46.69 -21.26
C GLY A 22 -30.69 -45.41 -22.02
N ARG A 23 -29.70 -44.55 -22.33
CA ARG A 23 -28.87 -44.51 -23.56
C ARG A 23 -29.56 -43.93 -24.82
N SER A 24 -28.90 -42.90 -25.37
CA SER A 24 -28.90 -42.44 -26.78
C SER A 24 -30.26 -41.95 -27.33
N ALA A 25 -30.38 -40.96 -28.20
CA ALA A 25 -29.53 -40.57 -29.30
C ALA A 25 -29.94 -39.18 -29.83
N THR A 26 -28.99 -38.54 -30.52
CA THR A 26 -29.18 -37.77 -31.77
C THR A 26 -30.13 -36.56 -31.82
N ARG A 27 -29.50 -35.42 -32.12
CA ARG A 27 -30.01 -34.23 -32.85
C ARG A 27 -30.90 -34.63 -34.04
N PRO A 28 -31.69 -33.71 -34.61
CA PRO A 28 -31.22 -33.14 -35.88
C PRO A 28 -31.79 -31.77 -36.33
N TRP A 29 -31.12 -31.25 -37.38
CA TRP A 29 -31.52 -30.24 -38.38
C TRP A 29 -31.41 -28.76 -37.96
N ASP A 30 -30.40 -28.01 -38.43
CA ASP A 30 -30.03 -27.63 -39.80
C ASP A 30 -30.97 -26.63 -40.47
N LEU A 31 -30.33 -25.88 -41.38
CA LEU A 31 -30.84 -25.08 -42.50
C LEU A 31 -30.72 -23.57 -42.26
N LEU A 32 -30.04 -22.76 -43.07
CA LEU A 32 -29.36 -22.89 -44.37
C LEU A 32 -28.41 -21.66 -44.44
N ALA A 33 -27.14 -21.79 -44.85
CA ALA A 33 -26.64 -21.74 -46.25
C ALA A 33 -26.78 -20.32 -46.88
N ASP A 34 -25.85 -19.79 -47.69
CA ASP A 34 -24.87 -20.42 -48.56
C ASP A 34 -23.86 -19.37 -49.10
N SER A 35 -22.70 -19.88 -49.52
CA SER A 35 -21.85 -19.40 -50.62
C SER A 35 -20.88 -18.23 -50.37
N ARG A 36 -19.64 -18.19 -50.87
CA ARG A 36 -18.94 -19.04 -51.85
C ARG A 36 -17.43 -18.64 -51.92
N ILE A 37 -16.58 -19.56 -52.39
CA ILE A 37 -15.31 -19.38 -53.17
C ILE A 37 -13.93 -19.42 -52.45
N ARG A 38 -13.31 -20.63 -52.53
CA ARG A 38 -11.97 -21.06 -53.06
C ARG A 38 -10.61 -20.40 -52.67
N HIS A 39 -9.67 -21.32 -52.33
CA HIS A 39 -8.21 -21.44 -52.62
C HIS A 39 -7.26 -20.27 -52.24
N ARG A 40 -6.00 -20.40 -51.79
CA ARG A 40 -5.01 -21.45 -51.40
C ARG A 40 -3.84 -20.68 -50.65
N PRO A 41 -2.76 -21.33 -50.14
CA PRO A 41 -1.96 -20.92 -48.97
C PRO A 41 -0.54 -20.36 -49.28
N GLU A 42 0.32 -20.28 -48.24
CA GLU A 42 1.76 -19.89 -48.12
C GLU A 42 1.95 -18.49 -47.52
N GLN A 43 2.79 -18.20 -46.51
CA GLN A 43 4.21 -18.56 -46.23
C GLN A 43 4.41 -18.48 -44.67
N ARG A 44 4.92 -19.48 -43.93
CA ARG A 44 6.30 -19.93 -43.65
C ARG A 44 7.36 -18.85 -43.28
N LEU A 45 8.12 -19.20 -42.22
CA LEU A 45 9.48 -18.76 -41.80
C LEU A 45 9.52 -17.56 -40.81
N TRP A 46 10.13 -17.57 -39.61
CA TRP A 46 11.23 -18.33 -38.99
C TRP A 46 11.05 -18.46 -37.45
N TYR A 47 11.40 -19.62 -36.89
CA TYR A 47 11.88 -19.81 -35.51
C TYR A 47 13.27 -20.47 -35.58
N PRO A 48 14.20 -20.08 -34.71
CA PRO A 48 15.19 -21.03 -34.19
C PRO A 48 15.14 -20.98 -32.64
N PHE A 49 15.32 -22.01 -31.82
CA PHE A 49 16.31 -23.09 -31.83
C PHE A 49 15.79 -24.20 -30.87
N GLY A 50 15.93 -25.48 -31.26
CA GLY A 50 15.66 -26.66 -30.42
C GLY A 50 16.75 -26.87 -29.35
N LEU A 51 16.39 -27.30 -28.14
CA LEU A 51 16.30 -28.70 -27.67
C LEU A 51 17.66 -29.44 -27.63
N HIS A 52 18.16 -29.70 -26.42
CA HIS A 52 18.74 -31.00 -26.04
C HIS A 52 18.90 -31.17 -24.52
N ALA A 53 18.24 -32.20 -23.99
CA ALA A 53 18.63 -33.08 -22.89
C ALA A 53 18.14 -34.48 -23.31
N PRO A 54 18.54 -35.63 -22.71
CA PRO A 54 19.32 -35.84 -21.47
C PRO A 54 20.41 -36.94 -21.59
N THR A 55 21.19 -37.18 -20.52
CA THR A 55 21.45 -38.52 -19.90
C THR A 55 22.52 -38.43 -18.77
N PRO A 56 22.53 -39.40 -17.82
CA PRO A 56 23.31 -39.32 -16.58
C PRO A 56 24.61 -40.14 -16.63
N SER A 57 25.60 -39.79 -15.82
CA SER A 57 26.66 -40.72 -15.43
C SER A 57 27.13 -40.46 -14.00
N ALA A 58 27.19 -41.55 -13.24
CA ALA A 58 27.78 -41.64 -11.92
C ALA A 58 29.30 -41.82 -12.05
N THR A 59 30.09 -41.29 -11.11
CA THR A 59 31.29 -41.98 -10.62
C THR A 59 31.76 -41.42 -9.28
N CYS A 60 32.10 -42.36 -8.41
CA CYS A 60 32.65 -42.22 -7.07
C CYS A 60 34.15 -41.87 -7.06
N SER A 61 34.65 -41.70 -5.82
CA SER A 61 36.06 -41.74 -5.38
C SER A 61 36.76 -40.38 -5.35
N GLY A 62 37.43 -39.95 -4.28
CA GLY A 62 37.73 -40.58 -3.00
C GLY A 62 38.64 -39.62 -2.20
N VAL A 63 38.51 -39.70 -0.88
CA VAL A 63 39.57 -39.67 0.15
C VAL A 63 40.81 -38.80 -0.12
N ASN A 64 41.05 -37.79 0.74
CA ASN A 64 42.31 -37.77 1.48
C ASN A 64 42.18 -37.06 2.84
N GLN A 65 42.38 -37.84 3.89
CA GLN A 65 42.70 -37.38 5.23
C GLN A 65 44.14 -36.85 5.22
N THR A 66 44.40 -35.76 5.94
CA THR A 66 45.66 -35.64 6.68
C THR A 66 45.40 -34.89 7.97
N SER A 67 45.55 -35.65 9.04
CA SER A 67 45.69 -35.27 10.42
C SER A 67 46.89 -34.35 10.65
N ALA A 68 46.75 -33.37 11.54
CA ALA A 68 47.82 -33.00 12.47
C ALA A 68 47.20 -32.38 13.74
N ALA A 69 47.38 -33.10 14.84
CA ALA A 69 47.15 -32.65 16.20
C ALA A 69 48.31 -31.75 16.69
N VAL A 70 48.09 -31.06 17.82
CA VAL A 70 48.99 -30.83 18.97
C VAL A 70 48.78 -29.42 19.58
N ASP A 71 47.99 -29.43 20.65
CA ASP A 71 48.16 -28.86 22.01
C ASP A 71 48.64 -27.41 22.34
N PRO A 72 48.24 -26.92 23.55
CA PRO A 72 48.26 -25.50 23.95
C PRO A 72 49.49 -25.11 24.76
N GLY A 73 49.79 -23.80 24.82
CA GLY A 73 50.94 -23.29 25.57
C GLY A 73 50.74 -21.85 26.05
N ASP A 74 50.57 -21.74 27.36
CA ASP A 74 50.58 -20.55 28.21
C ASP A 74 51.88 -19.72 28.06
N SER A 75 51.77 -18.39 28.15
CA SER A 75 52.85 -17.51 28.62
C SER A 75 52.39 -16.04 28.76
N THR A 76 52.20 -15.62 30.00
CA THR A 76 52.65 -14.30 30.49
C THR A 76 54.08 -14.48 31.06
N PRO A 77 54.94 -13.45 31.33
CA PRO A 77 54.60 -12.10 31.80
C PRO A 77 55.56 -10.94 31.37
N THR A 78 55.36 -9.77 32.01
CA THR A 78 56.25 -8.58 32.12
C THR A 78 56.38 -7.68 30.87
N GLY A 79 56.29 -6.36 30.91
CA GLY A 79 56.14 -5.36 31.98
C GLY A 79 56.78 -4.04 31.50
N ARG A 80 56.13 -2.88 31.64
CA ARG A 80 56.75 -1.56 31.94
C ARG A 80 55.75 -0.38 31.93
N ARG A 81 55.63 0.21 33.13
CA ARG A 81 55.60 1.63 33.52
C ARG A 81 54.53 2.60 32.96
N ARG A 82 53.80 3.19 33.92
CA ARG A 82 53.03 4.45 33.91
C ARG A 82 53.94 5.68 33.67
N PRO A 83 53.37 6.84 33.28
CA PRO A 83 52.84 7.84 34.24
C PRO A 83 51.47 8.40 33.77
N GLY A 84 50.63 9.10 34.52
CA GLY A 84 50.69 9.76 35.82
C GLY A 84 49.35 10.51 36.02
N LEU A 85 49.00 10.75 37.28
CA LEU A 85 47.74 11.28 37.80
C LEU A 85 47.30 12.66 37.25
N ARG A 86 45.97 12.88 37.22
CA ARG A 86 45.36 14.11 37.76
C ARG A 86 44.07 13.80 38.52
N ARG A 87 44.11 14.09 39.82
CA ARG A 87 42.98 14.12 40.77
C ARG A 87 42.30 15.49 40.68
N THR A 88 40.98 15.52 40.87
CA THR A 88 40.30 16.66 41.51
C THR A 88 39.43 16.11 42.65
N ARG A 89 39.69 16.64 43.85
CA ARG A 89 38.79 16.70 45.03
C ARG A 89 37.61 17.63 44.67
N ASP A 90 36.42 17.52 45.26
CA ASP A 90 36.01 17.89 46.64
C ASP A 90 34.74 17.06 47.02
N ALA A 91 34.48 16.51 48.21
CA ALA A 91 34.57 16.90 49.63
C ALA A 91 33.43 17.82 50.15
N GLY A 92 32.56 17.25 51.00
CA GLY A 92 31.69 17.93 51.99
C GLY A 92 30.19 17.92 51.65
N ALA A 93 29.23 17.65 52.54
CA ALA A 93 29.23 17.31 53.96
C ALA A 93 27.83 16.75 54.32
N ILE A 94 27.78 15.84 55.29
CA ILE A 94 26.57 15.33 55.96
C ILE A 94 26.28 16.28 57.14
N GLY A 95 25.03 16.71 57.30
CA GLY A 95 24.58 17.49 58.44
C GLY A 95 23.14 17.14 58.81
N ASP A 96 22.99 16.52 59.98
CA ASP A 96 21.74 16.28 60.70
C ASP A 96 21.09 17.60 61.14
N SER A 97 19.76 17.67 61.06
CA SER A 97 18.93 18.44 62.00
C SER A 97 17.48 18.00 61.95
N SER A 98 17.07 17.22 62.94
CA SER A 98 15.68 17.10 63.38
C SER A 98 15.24 18.37 64.12
N GLY A 99 14.02 18.86 63.86
CA GLY A 99 13.35 19.81 64.76
C GLY A 99 12.28 20.70 64.14
N ALA A 100 11.04 20.52 64.62
CA ALA A 100 9.95 21.50 64.72
C ALA A 100 9.01 21.77 63.52
N ILE A 101 7.81 21.21 63.71
CA ILE A 101 6.46 21.50 63.19
C ILE A 101 6.17 22.99 62.97
N ALA A 102 5.59 23.34 61.81
CA ALA A 102 4.57 24.40 61.70
C ALA A 102 3.71 24.27 60.44
N GLN A 103 2.45 23.89 60.66
CA GLN A 103 1.22 24.24 59.95
C GLN A 103 1.33 24.97 58.60
N GLY A 104 0.86 24.30 57.55
CA GLY A 104 0.60 24.91 56.24
C GLY A 104 0.35 23.84 55.20
N GLY A 105 -0.92 23.45 55.03
CA GLY A 105 -1.31 22.52 53.98
C GLY A 105 -0.94 23.10 52.61
N VAL A 106 0.07 22.52 51.98
CA VAL A 106 0.36 22.72 50.56
C VAL A 106 0.15 21.38 49.89
N ALA A 107 -0.98 21.26 49.21
CA ALA A 107 -1.24 20.16 48.29
C ALA A 107 -0.08 20.11 47.29
N LEU A 108 0.64 18.99 47.25
CA LEU A 108 1.57 18.69 46.17
C LEU A 108 0.76 18.57 44.88
N THR A 109 0.53 19.69 44.24
CA THR A 109 0.07 19.75 42.85
C THR A 109 1.24 19.23 42.03
N GLN A 110 1.15 17.95 41.69
CA GLN A 110 1.99 17.29 40.70
C GLN A 110 1.94 18.14 39.44
N THR A 111 2.96 18.97 39.27
CA THR A 111 3.06 19.85 38.11
C THR A 111 3.42 18.95 36.95
N ASP A 112 2.40 18.61 36.15
CA ASP A 112 2.51 17.89 34.90
C ASP A 112 3.51 18.64 34.02
N GLN A 113 4.74 18.12 33.97
CA GLN A 113 5.80 18.71 33.16
C GLN A 113 5.36 18.63 31.70
N PRO A 114 5.20 19.75 30.99
CA PRO A 114 4.76 19.71 29.60
C PRO A 114 5.79 18.91 28.79
N GLN A 115 5.36 17.78 28.21
CA GLN A 115 6.19 16.99 27.31
C GLN A 115 6.73 17.91 26.21
N LYS A 116 8.03 18.21 26.29
CA LYS A 116 8.75 19.09 25.37
C LYS A 116 8.66 18.51 23.96
N TRP A 117 8.04 19.25 23.06
CA TRP A 117 7.77 18.86 21.67
C TRP A 117 9.01 18.52 20.82
N TYR A 118 10.21 18.88 21.31
CA TYR A 118 11.50 18.59 20.67
C TYR A 118 12.11 17.23 21.04
N ALA A 119 11.57 16.51 22.04
CA ALA A 119 12.11 15.21 22.46
C ALA A 119 11.72 14.05 21.52
N ARG A 120 11.09 14.34 20.38
CA ARG A 120 10.84 13.34 19.33
C ARG A 120 12.15 13.11 18.58
N GLN A 121 12.94 12.12 19.01
CA GLN A 121 14.08 11.64 18.25
C GLN A 121 13.61 11.18 16.86
N TYR A 122 13.86 12.00 15.84
CA TYR A 122 13.72 11.62 14.45
C TYR A 122 14.87 10.67 14.12
N HIS A 123 14.73 9.38 14.41
CA HIS A 123 15.64 8.37 13.88
C HIS A 123 15.47 8.32 12.37
N VAL A 124 16.34 8.97 11.58
CA VAL A 124 16.35 8.90 10.11
C VAL A 124 16.78 7.49 9.65
N GLY A 125 15.99 6.46 9.99
CA GLY A 125 16.15 5.09 9.49
C GLY A 125 15.41 4.91 8.17
N ARG A 126 16.03 4.22 7.21
CA ARG A 126 15.39 3.84 5.93
C ARG A 126 14.13 2.99 6.18
N SER A 127 13.12 3.15 5.32
CA SER A 127 11.94 2.28 5.28
C SER A 127 12.25 1.02 4.48
N VAL A 128 11.74 -0.13 4.91
CA VAL A 128 11.85 -1.41 4.19
C VAL A 128 10.71 -1.52 3.16
N PRO A 129 10.95 -2.07 1.95
CA PRO A 129 9.88 -2.32 0.99
C PRO A 129 8.89 -3.38 1.50
N MET A 130 7.59 -3.17 1.24
CA MET A 130 6.52 -4.03 1.78
C MET A 130 6.65 -5.51 1.40
N ASN A 131 7.21 -5.80 0.21
CA ASN A 131 7.44 -7.18 -0.24
C ASN A 131 8.46 -7.93 0.63
N VAL A 132 9.50 -7.24 1.12
CA VAL A 132 10.51 -7.84 2.01
C VAL A 132 9.89 -8.09 3.38
N LEU A 133 9.07 -7.17 3.88
CA LEU A 133 8.31 -7.39 5.14
C LEU A 133 7.32 -8.56 5.01
N LEU A 134 6.64 -8.70 3.87
CA LEU A 134 5.75 -9.83 3.61
C LEU A 134 6.53 -11.16 3.61
N ALA A 135 7.64 -11.24 2.87
CA ALA A 135 8.47 -12.44 2.80
C ALA A 135 8.97 -12.86 4.19
N PHE A 136 9.52 -11.91 4.95
CA PHE A 136 9.93 -12.12 6.33
C PHE A 136 8.78 -12.65 7.22
N THR A 137 7.60 -12.03 7.11
CA THR A 137 6.43 -12.41 7.93
C THR A 137 5.95 -13.82 7.59
N GLN A 138 5.86 -14.17 6.30
CA GLN A 138 5.44 -15.50 5.85
C GLN A 138 6.44 -16.57 6.28
N GLN A 139 7.74 -16.32 6.08
CA GLN A 139 8.81 -17.23 6.49
C GLN A 139 8.78 -17.46 8.01
N LEU A 140 8.68 -16.38 8.80
CA LEU A 140 8.57 -16.48 10.25
C LEU A 140 7.31 -17.23 10.68
N SER A 141 6.17 -16.97 10.03
CA SER A 141 4.91 -17.70 10.29
C SER A 141 5.10 -19.20 10.07
N SER A 142 5.71 -19.61 8.94
CA SER A 142 5.94 -21.03 8.63
C SER A 142 6.89 -21.71 9.63
N PHE A 143 7.92 -21.02 10.11
CA PHE A 143 8.83 -21.57 11.11
C PHE A 143 8.18 -21.71 12.50
N VAL A 144 7.43 -20.69 12.92
CA VAL A 144 6.67 -20.73 14.17
C VAL A 144 5.59 -21.81 14.11
N GLU A 145 4.93 -21.98 12.97
CA GLU A 145 3.97 -23.08 12.73
C GLU A 145 4.63 -24.46 12.80
N ALA A 146 5.86 -24.59 12.29
CA ALA A 146 6.66 -25.80 12.39
C ALA A 146 7.22 -26.06 13.81
N GLY A 147 6.97 -25.18 14.77
CA GLY A 147 7.44 -25.29 16.15
C GLY A 147 8.92 -24.95 16.35
N ILE A 148 9.55 -24.29 15.38
CA ILE A 148 10.94 -23.83 15.49
C ILE A 148 11.01 -22.69 16.52
N PRO A 149 11.96 -22.69 17.47
CA PRO A 149 12.15 -21.61 18.41
C PRO A 149 12.28 -20.23 17.73
N MET A 150 11.77 -19.17 18.36
CA MET A 150 11.76 -17.82 17.79
C MET A 150 13.16 -17.31 17.41
N VAL A 151 14.14 -17.50 18.29
CA VAL A 151 15.53 -17.05 18.05
C VAL A 151 16.13 -17.76 16.83
N GLU A 152 15.92 -19.07 16.72
CA GLU A 152 16.37 -19.87 15.58
C GLU A 152 15.65 -19.48 14.28
N SER A 153 14.34 -19.23 14.36
CA SER A 153 13.56 -18.75 13.22
C SER A 153 14.07 -17.40 12.70
N LEU A 154 14.48 -16.50 13.59
CA LEU A 154 15.10 -15.22 13.24
C LEU A 154 16.49 -15.39 12.62
N ASP A 155 17.28 -16.37 13.07
CA ASP A 155 18.58 -16.71 12.46
C ASP A 155 18.43 -17.22 11.03
N ILE A 156 17.47 -18.11 10.78
CA ILE A 156 17.20 -18.60 9.43
C ILE A 156 16.72 -17.45 8.53
N ALA A 157 15.82 -16.59 9.03
CA ALA A 157 15.33 -15.43 8.28
C ALA A 157 16.43 -14.38 7.98
N LEU A 158 17.44 -14.27 8.85
CA LEU A 158 18.58 -13.38 8.65
C LEU A 158 19.46 -13.84 7.47
N GLY A 159 19.63 -15.15 7.29
CA GLY A 159 20.39 -15.73 6.19
C GLY A 159 19.74 -15.55 4.81
N GLU A 160 18.41 -15.57 4.76
CA GLU A 160 17.62 -15.50 3.51
C GLU A 160 17.29 -14.08 3.06
N THR A 161 17.31 -13.11 3.97
CA THR A 161 16.97 -11.72 3.63
C THR A 161 18.13 -11.06 2.91
N ASP A 162 17.93 -10.34 1.80
CA ASP A 162 19.01 -9.57 1.13
C ASP A 162 19.10 -8.11 1.59
N ASP A 163 17.99 -7.53 2.06
CA ASP A 163 17.93 -6.10 2.40
C ASP A 163 18.73 -5.77 3.66
N ALA A 164 19.71 -4.87 3.54
CA ALA A 164 20.59 -4.49 4.64
C ALA A 164 19.87 -3.84 5.83
N THR A 165 18.78 -3.11 5.59
CA THR A 165 18.00 -2.45 6.65
C THR A 165 17.22 -3.51 7.44
N MET A 166 16.63 -4.47 6.72
CA MET A 166 15.92 -5.58 7.32
C MET A 166 16.87 -6.51 8.10
N LYS A 167 18.05 -6.84 7.56
CA LYS A 167 19.09 -7.59 8.29
C LYS A 167 19.44 -6.94 9.62
N ALA A 168 19.76 -5.64 9.61
CA ALA A 168 20.09 -4.91 10.84
C ALA A 168 18.93 -4.91 11.85
N THR A 169 17.69 -4.83 11.35
CA THR A 169 16.49 -4.89 12.18
C THR A 169 16.29 -6.28 12.80
N ILE A 170 16.46 -7.36 12.03
CA ILE A 170 16.36 -8.74 12.52
C ILE A 170 17.43 -9.01 13.60
N VAL A 171 18.67 -8.55 13.39
CA VAL A 171 19.75 -8.69 14.38
C VAL A 171 19.39 -8.00 15.71
N ASP A 172 18.86 -6.78 15.67
CA ASP A 172 18.46 -6.07 16.88
C ASP A 172 17.29 -6.74 17.60
N ILE A 173 16.27 -7.19 16.84
CA ILE A 173 15.12 -7.94 17.37
C ILE A 173 15.58 -9.23 18.02
N ARG A 174 16.38 -10.04 17.32
CA ARG A 174 16.96 -11.29 17.82
C ARG A 174 17.69 -11.06 19.13
N SER A 175 18.59 -10.08 19.16
CA SER A 175 19.35 -9.74 20.37
C SER A 175 18.45 -9.31 21.53
N SER A 176 17.34 -8.63 21.26
CA SER A 176 16.36 -8.24 22.28
C SER A 176 15.59 -9.44 22.82
N VAL A 177 15.21 -10.38 21.96
CA VAL A 177 14.52 -11.62 22.34
C VAL A 177 15.47 -12.54 23.13
N GLU A 178 16.74 -12.66 22.73
CA GLU A 178 17.76 -13.40 23.49
C GLU A 178 17.99 -12.81 24.90
N ARG A 179 17.86 -11.48 25.05
CA ARG A 179 17.90 -10.80 26.34
C ARG A 179 16.61 -10.93 27.15
N GLY A 180 15.62 -11.68 26.66
CA GLY A 180 14.35 -11.95 27.34
C GLY A 180 13.25 -10.92 27.11
N SER A 181 13.40 -9.99 26.16
CA SER A 181 12.27 -9.15 25.74
C SER A 181 11.26 -9.97 24.94
N SER A 182 9.98 -9.63 25.00
CA SER A 182 8.99 -10.27 24.13
C SER A 182 9.25 -9.92 22.66
N PHE A 183 8.79 -10.78 21.75
CA PHE A 183 8.93 -10.53 20.32
C PHE A 183 8.17 -9.26 19.90
N ALA A 184 6.96 -9.03 20.42
CA ALA A 184 6.21 -7.82 20.08
C ALA A 184 6.87 -6.55 20.60
N ASP A 185 7.52 -6.58 21.78
CA ASP A 185 8.24 -5.44 22.33
C ASP A 185 9.51 -5.13 21.53
N ALA A 186 10.23 -6.16 21.11
CA ALA A 186 11.39 -6.02 20.23
C ALA A 186 10.99 -5.38 18.89
N VAL A 187 9.95 -5.91 18.25
CA VAL A 187 9.39 -5.36 17.00
C VAL A 187 8.86 -3.93 17.18
N SER A 188 8.31 -3.62 18.35
CA SER A 188 7.70 -2.31 18.63
C SER A 188 8.66 -1.13 18.58
N LYS A 189 9.97 -1.38 18.80
CA LYS A 189 11.04 -0.38 18.68
C LYS A 189 11.26 0.08 17.25
N HIS A 190 10.93 -0.74 16.25
CA HIS A 190 11.20 -0.50 14.83
C HIS A 190 9.98 0.04 14.08
N THR A 191 9.46 1.18 14.52
CA THR A 191 8.21 1.80 13.99
C THR A 191 8.23 2.15 12.50
N ARG A 192 9.41 2.25 11.89
CA ARG A 192 9.58 2.54 10.45
C ARG A 192 9.53 1.29 9.56
N VAL A 193 9.86 0.13 10.13
CA VAL A 193 9.83 -1.16 9.42
C VAL A 193 8.47 -1.82 9.62
N PHE A 194 7.96 -1.78 10.84
CA PHE A 194 6.71 -2.43 11.21
C PHE A 194 5.58 -1.40 11.42
N PRO A 195 4.56 -1.40 10.54
CA PRO A 195 3.41 -0.51 10.66
C PRO A 195 2.65 -0.70 11.98
N ALA A 196 1.84 0.29 12.36
CA ALA A 196 1.06 0.25 13.61
C ALA A 196 0.14 -0.98 13.72
N PHE A 197 -0.56 -1.37 12.64
CA PHE A 197 -1.41 -2.56 12.64
C PHE A 197 -0.63 -3.85 12.93
N TYR A 198 0.57 -3.99 12.38
CA TYR A 198 1.42 -5.17 12.54
C TYR A 198 1.89 -5.30 13.99
N ARG A 199 2.30 -4.19 14.60
CA ARG A 199 2.71 -4.14 16.01
C ARG A 199 1.56 -4.45 16.95
N ALA A 200 0.35 -3.93 16.67
CA ALA A 200 -0.83 -4.20 17.47
C ALA A 200 -1.24 -5.68 17.41
N MET A 201 -1.17 -6.30 16.23
CA MET A 201 -1.37 -7.74 16.04
C MET A 201 -0.37 -8.54 16.88
N LEU A 202 0.94 -8.28 16.74
CA LEU A 202 1.95 -9.01 17.51
C LEU A 202 1.79 -8.82 19.02
N ARG A 203 1.40 -7.63 19.47
CA ARG A 203 1.14 -7.39 20.88
C ARG A 203 -0.02 -8.25 21.41
N SER A 204 -1.09 -8.45 20.63
CA SER A 204 -2.16 -9.37 21.05
C SER A 204 -1.72 -10.83 21.03
N ALA A 205 -0.80 -11.22 20.14
CA ALA A 205 -0.21 -12.55 20.14
C ALA A 205 0.53 -12.87 21.43
N ASP A 206 1.29 -11.92 21.98
CA ASP A 206 2.02 -12.12 23.24
C ASP A 206 1.08 -12.40 24.42
N PHE A 207 -0.10 -11.75 24.45
CA PHE A 207 -1.10 -11.98 25.50
C PHE A 207 -1.92 -13.26 25.27
N THR A 208 -2.22 -13.61 24.02
CA THR A 208 -3.08 -14.75 23.68
C THR A 208 -2.30 -16.04 23.47
N GLY A 209 -0.97 -15.98 23.36
CA GLY A 209 -0.11 -17.12 23.03
C GLY A 209 -0.22 -17.59 21.58
N ASN A 210 -1.03 -16.93 20.74
CA ASN A 210 -1.38 -17.39 19.39
C ASN A 210 -0.53 -16.71 18.31
N LEU A 211 0.79 -16.71 18.47
CA LEU A 211 1.70 -16.01 17.54
C LEU A 211 1.62 -16.54 16.10
N ASN A 212 1.45 -17.85 15.92
CA ASN A 212 1.31 -18.46 14.60
C ASN A 212 0.14 -17.85 13.80
N GLU A 213 -1.07 -17.90 14.35
CA GLU A 213 -2.27 -17.38 13.69
C GLU A 213 -2.17 -15.88 13.39
N VAL A 214 -1.58 -15.11 14.31
CA VAL A 214 -1.40 -13.68 14.15
C VAL A 214 -0.39 -13.34 13.05
N LEU A 215 0.74 -14.06 12.96
CA LEU A 215 1.71 -13.88 11.88
C LEU A 215 1.10 -14.22 10.52
N ASN A 216 0.34 -15.31 10.44
CA ASN A 216 -0.39 -15.68 9.23
C ASN A 216 -1.39 -14.58 8.82
N GLN A 217 -2.19 -14.09 9.77
CA GLN A 217 -3.18 -13.02 9.53
C GLN A 217 -2.51 -11.70 9.12
N ALA A 218 -1.33 -11.38 9.66
CA ALA A 218 -0.53 -10.24 9.25
C ALA A 218 0.02 -10.41 7.82
N GLY A 219 0.47 -11.61 7.46
CA GLY A 219 0.92 -11.96 6.11
C GLY A 219 -0.21 -11.80 5.08
N VAL A 220 -1.39 -12.37 5.35
CA VAL A 220 -2.57 -12.23 4.49
C VAL A 220 -2.95 -10.75 4.29
N TYR A 221 -2.89 -9.94 5.35
CA TYR A 221 -3.14 -8.51 5.23
C TYR A 221 -2.12 -7.80 4.34
N LEU A 222 -0.81 -8.05 4.57
CA LEU A 222 0.27 -7.46 3.79
C LEU A 222 0.18 -7.82 2.30
N GLU A 223 -0.09 -9.08 1.99
CA GLU A 223 -0.26 -9.56 0.60
C GLU A 223 -1.41 -8.83 -0.10
N ARG A 224 -2.52 -8.63 0.61
CA ARG A 224 -3.69 -7.91 0.09
C ARG A 224 -3.39 -6.42 -0.14
N ASP A 225 -2.68 -5.76 0.78
CA ASP A 225 -2.28 -4.35 0.59
C ASP A 225 -1.32 -4.20 -0.61
N ILE A 226 -0.34 -5.11 -0.75
CA ILE A 226 0.58 -5.13 -1.90
C ILE A 226 -0.19 -5.32 -3.20
N THR A 227 -1.12 -6.28 -3.24
CA THR A 227 -1.92 -6.58 -4.42
C THR A 227 -2.80 -5.39 -4.82
N ALA A 228 -3.46 -4.75 -3.84
CA ALA A 228 -4.26 -3.55 -4.09
C ALA A 228 -3.41 -2.41 -4.67
N ARG A 229 -2.21 -2.15 -4.11
CA ARG A 229 -1.28 -1.15 -4.65
C ARG A 229 -0.81 -1.48 -6.06
N LYS A 230 -0.53 -2.77 -6.34
CA LYS A 230 -0.12 -3.23 -7.66
C LYS A 230 -1.22 -3.02 -8.70
N GLN A 231 -2.47 -3.28 -8.35
CA GLN A 231 -3.62 -3.01 -9.23
C GLN A 231 -3.75 -1.52 -9.56
N ILE A 232 -3.63 -0.65 -8.56
CA ILE A 232 -3.66 0.80 -8.74
C ILE A 232 -2.53 1.25 -9.67
N LYS A 233 -1.30 0.77 -9.43
CA LYS A 233 -0.13 1.11 -10.25
C LYS A 233 -0.29 0.61 -11.69
N SER A 234 -0.82 -0.61 -11.87
CA SER A 234 -1.07 -1.19 -13.18
C SER A 234 -2.10 -0.38 -13.98
N ALA A 235 -3.19 0.07 -13.35
CA ALA A 235 -4.21 0.88 -14.00
C ALA A 235 -3.67 2.23 -14.51
N LEU A 236 -2.73 2.83 -13.78
CA LEU A 236 -2.11 4.11 -14.15
C LEU A 236 -0.95 4.00 -15.14
N THR A 237 -0.44 2.79 -15.38
CA THR A 237 0.73 2.58 -16.25
C THR A 237 0.41 2.94 -17.71
N TYR A 238 -0.76 2.53 -18.22
CA TYR A 238 -1.14 2.80 -19.61
C TYR A 238 -1.32 4.30 -19.91
N PRO A 239 -2.11 5.08 -19.14
CA PRO A 239 -2.21 6.53 -19.35
C PRO A 239 -0.84 7.24 -19.33
N MET A 240 0.06 6.83 -18.44
CA MET A 240 1.40 7.42 -18.35
C MET A 240 2.21 7.19 -19.63
N VAL A 241 2.19 5.97 -20.19
CA VAL A 241 2.92 5.64 -21.42
C VAL A 241 2.38 6.43 -22.61
N VAL A 242 1.06 6.48 -22.79
CA VAL A 242 0.44 7.23 -23.90
C VAL A 242 0.75 8.72 -23.82
N VAL A 243 0.65 9.31 -22.62
CA VAL A 243 1.00 10.72 -22.40
C VAL A 243 2.48 10.97 -22.67
N CYS A 244 3.38 10.10 -22.24
CA CYS A 244 4.81 10.20 -22.56
C CYS A 244 5.07 10.17 -24.07
N VAL A 245 4.49 9.21 -24.80
CA VAL A 245 4.64 9.12 -26.27
C VAL A 245 4.07 10.36 -26.96
N ALA A 246 2.92 10.86 -26.52
CA ALA A 246 2.31 12.07 -27.04
C ALA A 246 3.21 13.31 -26.83
N ILE A 247 3.76 13.48 -25.63
CA ILE A 247 4.69 14.58 -25.34
C ILE A 247 5.94 14.48 -26.22
N ILE A 248 6.52 13.28 -26.37
CA ILE A 248 7.68 13.05 -27.25
C ILE A 248 7.35 13.43 -28.69
N ALA A 249 6.20 13.01 -29.21
CA ALA A 249 5.77 13.32 -30.57
C ALA A 249 5.61 14.84 -30.78
N VAL A 250 4.97 15.54 -29.83
CA VAL A 250 4.79 17.00 -29.88
C VAL A 250 6.14 17.73 -29.83
N VAL A 251 7.04 17.31 -28.93
CA VAL A 251 8.37 17.91 -28.80
C VAL A 251 9.21 17.67 -30.06
N LEU A 252 9.22 16.45 -30.62
CA LEU A 252 9.91 16.16 -31.88
C LEU A 252 9.39 17.01 -33.03
N MET A 253 8.07 17.13 -33.14
CA MET A 253 7.43 17.94 -34.17
C MET A 253 7.81 19.42 -34.00
N ALA A 254 7.79 19.93 -32.77
CA ALA A 254 8.15 21.32 -32.48
C ALA A 254 9.64 21.62 -32.69
N ALA A 255 10.53 20.72 -32.29
CA ALA A 255 11.97 20.91 -32.37
C ALA A 255 12.53 20.74 -33.78
N PHE A 256 11.97 19.86 -34.61
CA PHE A 256 12.52 19.56 -35.95
C PHE A 256 11.70 20.16 -37.09
N VAL A 257 10.37 20.12 -36.99
CA VAL A 257 9.50 20.50 -38.11
C VAL A 257 9.28 22.01 -38.15
N LEU A 258 8.97 22.63 -37.02
CA LEU A 258 8.72 24.08 -36.96
C LEU A 258 9.91 24.97 -37.39
N PRO A 259 11.18 24.74 -36.99
CA PRO A 259 12.26 25.63 -37.40
C PRO A 259 12.50 25.63 -38.91
N LYS A 260 12.30 24.49 -39.59
CA LYS A 260 12.37 24.40 -41.05
C LYS A 260 11.37 25.35 -41.72
N PHE A 261 10.17 25.47 -41.18
CA PHE A 261 9.17 26.43 -41.66
C PHE A 261 9.51 27.88 -41.29
N ALA A 262 10.10 28.11 -40.11
CA ALA A 262 10.55 29.44 -39.72
C ALA A 262 11.65 29.98 -40.65
N ASP A 263 12.61 29.13 -41.03
CA ASP A 263 13.69 29.49 -41.96
C ASP A 263 13.15 29.74 -43.37
N LEU A 264 12.18 28.94 -43.83
CA LEU A 264 11.49 29.18 -45.10
C LEU A 264 10.79 30.55 -45.12
N TYR A 265 10.15 30.95 -44.02
CA TYR A 265 9.46 32.24 -43.95
C TYR A 265 10.42 33.44 -43.92
N LYS A 266 11.59 33.30 -43.29
CA LYS A 266 12.63 34.33 -43.28
C LYS A 266 13.17 34.61 -44.67
N SER A 267 13.27 33.61 -45.56
CA SER A 267 13.82 33.80 -46.91
C SER A 267 12.87 34.53 -47.86
N VAL A 268 11.54 34.38 -47.68
CA VAL A 268 10.52 35.07 -48.50
C VAL A 268 10.10 36.44 -47.94
N ASN A 269 10.71 36.89 -46.83
CA ASN A 269 10.34 38.13 -46.12
C ASN A 269 8.84 38.21 -45.74
N ALA A 270 8.22 37.05 -45.57
CA ALA A 270 6.81 36.90 -45.29
C ALA A 270 6.52 36.99 -43.79
N LYS A 271 5.41 37.64 -43.39
CA LYS A 271 4.95 37.62 -41.99
C LYS A 271 4.38 36.24 -41.66
N LEU A 272 4.88 35.60 -40.60
CA LEU A 272 4.32 34.33 -40.14
C LEU A 272 2.86 34.49 -39.71
N PRO A 273 1.95 33.59 -40.12
CA PRO A 273 0.55 33.60 -39.70
C PRO A 273 0.41 33.38 -38.19
N LEU A 274 -0.68 33.90 -37.62
CA LEU A 274 -0.95 33.92 -36.17
C LEU A 274 -0.81 32.54 -35.48
N PRO A 275 -1.35 31.43 -36.02
CA PRO A 275 -1.23 30.10 -35.39
C PRO A 275 0.22 29.64 -35.27
N THR A 276 1.04 29.86 -36.31
CA THR A 276 2.46 29.51 -36.33
C THR A 276 3.27 30.37 -35.36
N ARG A 277 2.91 31.65 -35.21
CA ARG A 277 3.57 32.53 -34.23
C ARG A 277 3.24 32.16 -32.79
N MET A 278 1.99 31.79 -32.49
CA MET A 278 1.61 31.25 -31.18
C MET A 278 2.36 29.95 -30.88
N LEU A 279 2.46 29.05 -31.86
CA LEU A 279 3.12 27.76 -31.69
C LEU A 279 4.64 27.92 -31.48
N LEU A 280 5.29 28.84 -32.22
CA LEU A 280 6.69 29.20 -31.99
C LEU A 280 6.88 29.86 -30.61
N GLY A 281 5.98 30.74 -30.19
CA GLY A 281 6.05 31.34 -28.84
C GLY A 281 5.91 30.31 -27.71
N ILE A 282 5.04 29.31 -27.88
CA ILE A 282 4.93 28.18 -26.94
C ILE A 282 6.20 27.33 -26.97
N THR A 283 6.73 27.04 -28.16
CA THR A 283 7.95 26.23 -28.32
C THR A 283 9.18 26.92 -27.72
N ASP A 284 9.36 28.21 -27.98
CA ASP A 284 10.42 29.03 -27.38
C ASP A 284 10.24 29.15 -25.87
N PHE A 285 9.00 29.22 -25.37
CA PHE A 285 8.74 29.16 -23.93
C PHE A 285 9.22 27.83 -23.33
N PHE A 286 8.87 26.70 -23.95
CA PHE A 286 9.31 25.39 -23.47
C PHE A 286 10.82 25.17 -23.61
N ASN A 287 11.45 25.59 -24.71
CA ASN A 287 12.89 25.44 -24.93
C ASN A 287 13.74 26.42 -24.11
N ASN A 288 13.27 27.64 -23.87
CA ASN A 288 14.05 28.65 -23.15
C ASN A 288 13.75 28.64 -21.64
N TYR A 289 12.55 28.23 -21.22
CA TYR A 289 12.15 28.17 -19.82
C TYR A 289 12.00 26.73 -19.29
N TRP A 290 12.56 25.72 -19.96
CA TRP A 290 12.58 24.35 -19.45
C TRP A 290 13.14 24.27 -18.02
N TRP A 291 14.20 25.04 -17.73
CA TRP A 291 14.78 25.17 -16.39
C TRP A 291 13.82 25.83 -15.42
N ALA A 292 13.06 26.86 -15.82
CA ALA A 292 12.06 27.51 -14.97
C ALA A 292 10.82 26.62 -14.75
N ILE A 293 10.45 25.78 -15.72
CA ILE A 293 9.42 24.74 -15.55
C ILE A 293 9.91 23.69 -14.56
N PHE A 294 11.14 23.20 -14.70
CA PHE A 294 11.72 22.22 -13.77
C PHE A 294 11.90 22.79 -12.37
N LEU A 295 12.32 24.04 -12.26
CA LEU A 295 12.53 24.76 -11.00
C LEU A 295 11.20 25.20 -10.39
N GLY A 296 10.17 25.45 -11.21
CA GLY A 296 8.78 25.62 -10.80
C GLY A 296 8.16 24.31 -10.32
N LEU A 297 8.40 23.18 -11.00
CA LEU A 297 7.92 21.86 -10.59
C LEU A 297 8.64 21.39 -9.32
N ALA A 298 9.95 21.64 -9.22
CA ALA A 298 10.75 21.38 -8.03
C ALA A 298 10.35 22.35 -6.90
N GLY A 299 10.04 23.60 -7.21
CA GLY A 299 9.54 24.60 -6.26
C GLY A 299 8.17 24.23 -5.72
N VAL A 300 7.24 23.82 -6.59
CA VAL A 300 5.94 23.23 -6.20
C VAL A 300 6.17 21.93 -5.46
N GLY A 301 7.15 21.10 -5.84
CA GLY A 301 7.51 19.87 -5.14
C GLY A 301 8.02 20.12 -3.72
N VAL A 302 8.86 21.14 -3.53
CA VAL A 302 9.40 21.58 -2.23
C VAL A 302 8.32 22.27 -1.42
N LEU A 303 7.50 23.12 -2.02
CA LEU A 303 6.36 23.76 -1.37
C LEU A 303 5.30 22.73 -0.99
N ALA A 304 5.07 21.74 -1.84
CA ALA A 304 4.25 20.58 -1.56
C ALA A 304 4.89 19.76 -0.45
N MET A 305 6.18 19.47 -0.44
CA MET A 305 6.82 18.77 0.68
C MET A 305 6.75 19.58 1.99
N ALA A 306 6.94 20.90 1.94
CA ALA A 306 6.89 21.79 3.09
C ALA A 306 5.46 21.96 3.64
N THR A 307 4.46 22.05 2.75
CA THR A 307 3.05 22.17 3.13
C THR A 307 2.38 20.82 3.38
N LEU A 308 2.79 19.74 2.72
CA LEU A 308 2.24 18.38 2.89
C LEU A 308 2.94 17.59 4.01
N GLY A 309 4.15 18.00 4.41
CA GLY A 309 4.97 17.36 5.45
C GLY A 309 4.64 17.80 6.88
N GLY A 310 3.91 18.91 7.06
CA GLY A 310 3.50 19.38 8.38
C GLY A 310 2.24 18.68 8.91
N ASN A 311 2.31 18.08 10.10
CA ASN A 311 1.15 17.49 10.80
C ASN A 311 -0.02 18.50 10.96
N ALA A 312 0.27 19.79 11.11
CA ALA A 312 -0.73 20.86 11.19
C ALA A 312 -1.52 21.07 9.89
N ASN A 313 -0.91 20.82 8.72
CA ASN A 313 -1.54 21.03 7.42
C ASN A 313 -2.22 19.75 6.88
N LYS A 314 -1.94 18.59 7.48
CA LYS A 314 -2.59 17.31 7.18
C LYS A 314 -4.11 17.38 7.33
N ARG A 315 -4.61 18.07 8.37
CA ARG A 315 -6.05 18.24 8.62
C ARG A 315 -6.77 19.10 7.58
N ARG A 316 -6.13 20.18 7.10
CA ARG A 316 -6.65 21.04 6.03
C ARG A 316 -6.66 20.31 4.67
N ARG A 317 -5.58 19.59 4.37
CA ARG A 317 -5.45 18.79 3.15
C ARG A 317 -6.47 17.67 3.10
N ASP A 318 -6.58 16.89 4.16
CA ASP A 318 -7.50 15.76 4.21
C ASP A 318 -8.95 16.27 4.08
N GLY A 319 -9.27 17.44 4.65
CA GLY A 319 -10.55 18.11 4.43
C GLY A 319 -10.79 18.54 2.97
N LEU A 320 -9.76 19.04 2.27
CA LEU A 320 -9.87 19.46 0.87
C LEU A 320 -10.14 18.25 -0.05
N PHE A 321 -9.40 17.15 0.09
CA PHE A 321 -9.62 15.93 -0.69
C PHE A 321 -10.95 15.24 -0.35
N TRP A 322 -11.40 15.32 0.90
CA TRP A 322 -12.69 14.76 1.32
C TRP A 322 -13.89 15.48 0.68
N ASN A 323 -13.75 16.78 0.42
CA ASN A 323 -14.81 17.63 -0.13
C ASN A 323 -14.71 17.84 -1.66
N ALA A 324 -13.70 17.28 -2.31
CA ALA A 324 -13.55 17.41 -3.75
C ALA A 324 -14.67 16.65 -4.50
N PRO A 325 -15.43 17.30 -5.40
CA PRO A 325 -16.46 16.63 -6.19
C PRO A 325 -15.83 15.53 -7.07
N GLY A 326 -16.46 14.35 -7.10
CA GLY A 326 -15.94 13.15 -7.78
C GLY A 326 -14.89 12.36 -6.99
N LEU A 327 -13.85 13.02 -6.47
CA LEU A 327 -12.74 12.37 -5.75
C LEU A 327 -13.06 12.04 -4.28
N GLY A 328 -13.89 12.85 -3.62
CA GLY A 328 -14.21 12.67 -2.19
C GLY A 328 -14.94 11.35 -1.90
N SER A 329 -15.80 10.90 -2.82
CA SER A 329 -16.48 9.60 -2.67
C SER A 329 -15.50 8.43 -2.79
N LEU A 330 -14.49 8.53 -3.66
CA LEU A 330 -13.43 7.52 -3.79
C LEU A 330 -12.55 7.50 -2.54
N VAL A 331 -12.13 8.66 -2.03
CA VAL A 331 -11.34 8.78 -0.80
C VAL A 331 -12.10 8.17 0.39
N ARG A 332 -13.41 8.40 0.48
CA ARG A 332 -14.27 7.80 1.50
C ARG A 332 -14.32 6.27 1.38
N SER A 333 -14.59 5.74 0.18
CA SER A 333 -14.62 4.28 -0.04
C SER A 333 -13.27 3.64 0.28
N VAL A 334 -12.14 4.25 -0.09
CA VAL A 334 -10.79 3.77 0.27
C VAL A 334 -10.55 3.81 1.79
N SER A 335 -10.98 4.88 2.46
CA SER A 335 -10.81 5.01 3.91
C SER A 335 -11.63 3.96 4.66
N VAL A 336 -12.89 3.76 4.25
CA VAL A 336 -13.79 2.74 4.82
C VAL A 336 -13.26 1.33 4.55
N GLU A 337 -12.82 1.05 3.32
CA GLU A 337 -12.20 -0.21 2.94
C GLU A 337 -11.03 -0.57 3.88
N ARG A 338 -10.04 0.33 3.98
CA ARG A 338 -8.86 0.13 4.83
C ARG A 338 -9.22 -0.03 6.30
N PHE A 339 -10.11 0.82 6.80
CA PHE A 339 -10.58 0.75 8.17
C PHE A 339 -11.23 -0.60 8.46
N CYS A 340 -12.19 -1.04 7.64
CA CYS A 340 -12.86 -2.33 7.80
C CYS A 340 -11.87 -3.49 7.67
N ARG A 341 -10.90 -3.42 6.76
CA ARG A 341 -9.89 -4.48 6.56
C ARG A 341 -8.99 -4.63 7.79
N VAL A 342 -8.47 -3.52 8.30
CA VAL A 342 -7.59 -3.53 9.48
C VAL A 342 -8.38 -3.93 10.72
N LEU A 343 -9.58 -3.39 10.92
CA LEU A 343 -10.43 -3.76 12.05
C LEU A 343 -10.82 -5.24 12.00
N ALA A 344 -11.16 -5.79 10.82
CA ALA A 344 -11.43 -7.22 10.64
C ALA A 344 -10.22 -8.09 10.99
N ALA A 345 -9.02 -7.68 10.56
CA ALA A 345 -7.81 -8.44 10.80
C ALA A 345 -7.39 -8.40 12.29
N LEU A 346 -7.48 -7.24 12.94
CA LEU A 346 -7.17 -7.09 14.37
C LEU A 346 -8.18 -7.83 15.25
N THR A 347 -9.47 -7.71 14.96
CA THR A 347 -10.52 -8.43 15.72
C THR A 347 -10.44 -9.95 15.51
N ARG A 348 -10.04 -10.43 14.32
CA ARG A 348 -9.76 -11.85 14.10
C ARG A 348 -8.51 -12.33 14.85
N ALA A 349 -7.48 -11.48 14.95
CA ALA A 349 -6.29 -11.71 15.75
C ALA A 349 -6.50 -11.59 17.27
N GLY A 350 -7.76 -11.43 17.73
CA GLY A 350 -8.10 -11.36 19.15
C GLY A 350 -7.72 -10.05 19.85
N VAL A 351 -7.36 -9.01 19.09
CA VAL A 351 -7.07 -7.68 19.65
C VAL A 351 -8.37 -7.07 20.21
N PRO A 352 -8.38 -6.48 21.42
CA PRO A 352 -9.56 -5.81 21.97
C PRO A 352 -10.14 -4.77 21.00
N LEU A 353 -11.47 -4.65 20.93
CA LEU A 353 -12.16 -3.78 19.96
C LEU A 353 -11.75 -2.30 20.10
N THR A 354 -11.59 -1.81 21.33
CA THR A 354 -11.22 -0.42 21.62
C THR A 354 -9.81 -0.07 21.11
N GLU A 355 -8.84 -0.97 21.28
CA GLU A 355 -7.49 -0.84 20.73
C GLU A 355 -7.51 -0.99 19.20
N SER A 356 -8.28 -1.96 18.71
CA SER A 356 -8.41 -2.22 17.28
C SER A 356 -8.97 -1.02 16.52
N LEU A 357 -9.93 -0.30 17.11
CA LEU A 357 -10.52 0.91 16.53
C LEU A 357 -9.52 2.04 16.38
N GLU A 358 -8.66 2.25 17.38
CA GLU A 358 -7.62 3.26 17.38
C GLU A 358 -6.62 2.99 16.25
N VAL A 359 -6.11 1.77 16.18
CA VAL A 359 -5.15 1.34 15.16
C VAL A 359 -5.77 1.33 13.75
N ALA A 360 -7.02 0.88 13.61
CA ALA A 360 -7.74 0.90 12.34
C ALA A 360 -7.99 2.33 11.87
N ALA A 361 -8.34 3.25 12.77
CA ALA A 361 -8.55 4.66 12.44
C ALA A 361 -7.26 5.33 11.95
N GLU A 362 -6.12 5.05 12.60
CA GLU A 362 -4.81 5.54 12.16
C GLU A 362 -4.40 5.00 10.78
N SER A 363 -4.74 3.75 10.47
CA SER A 363 -4.38 3.09 9.20
C SER A 363 -5.01 3.73 7.96
N THR A 364 -6.11 4.47 8.12
CA THR A 364 -6.77 5.17 7.00
C THR A 364 -5.92 6.31 6.42
N ASN A 365 -4.89 6.77 7.16
CA ASN A 365 -4.04 7.91 6.82
C ASN A 365 -4.82 9.23 6.61
N SER A 366 -6.05 9.33 7.13
CA SER A 366 -6.87 10.54 7.13
C SER A 366 -7.05 11.04 8.55
N THR A 367 -6.57 12.25 8.83
CA THR A 367 -6.73 12.93 10.13
C THR A 367 -8.19 13.28 10.42
N VAL A 368 -8.97 13.57 9.37
CA VAL A 368 -10.42 13.82 9.50
C VAL A 368 -11.13 12.53 9.92
N PHE A 369 -10.75 11.40 9.32
CA PHE A 369 -11.32 10.10 9.65
C PHE A 369 -10.95 9.69 11.08
N SER A 370 -9.66 9.75 11.43
CA SER A 370 -9.16 9.39 12.76
C SER A 370 -9.78 10.25 13.88
N ALA A 371 -9.88 11.58 13.68
CA ALA A 371 -10.48 12.46 14.67
C ALA A 371 -11.97 12.17 14.94
N ARG A 372 -12.75 11.83 13.89
CA ARG A 372 -14.16 11.43 14.05
C ARG A 372 -14.31 10.02 14.63
N MET A 373 -13.30 9.17 14.49
CA MET A 373 -13.32 7.83 15.09
C MET A 373 -12.95 7.83 16.57
N ALA A 374 -12.24 8.85 17.05
CA ALA A 374 -11.96 9.02 18.47
C ALA A 374 -13.25 9.09 19.31
N SER A 375 -14.28 9.80 18.85
CA SER A 375 -15.57 9.87 19.56
C SER A 375 -16.32 8.53 19.59
N VAL A 376 -16.15 7.68 18.58
CA VAL A 376 -16.76 6.34 18.54
C VAL A 376 -16.12 5.41 19.56
N ARG A 377 -14.80 5.50 19.74
CA ARG A 377 -14.09 4.77 20.79
C ARG A 377 -14.62 5.16 22.17
N GLU A 378 -14.79 6.45 22.43
CA GLU A 378 -15.38 6.92 23.69
C GLU A 378 -16.80 6.41 23.91
N ASP A 379 -17.65 6.45 22.89
CA ASP A 379 -19.03 5.96 22.98
C ASP A 379 -19.09 4.45 23.31
N ILE A 380 -18.19 3.65 22.73
CA ILE A 380 -18.09 2.21 23.02
C ILE A 380 -17.58 1.93 24.43
N VAL A 381 -16.60 2.72 24.91
CA VAL A 381 -16.15 2.63 26.30
C VAL A 381 -17.28 2.97 27.28
N ARG A 382 -18.20 3.86 26.89
CA ARG A 382 -19.44 4.16 27.64
C ARG A 382 -20.54 3.11 27.49
N GLY A 383 -20.32 2.04 26.72
CA GLY A 383 -21.26 0.95 26.51
C GLY A 383 -22.26 1.16 25.36
N SER A 384 -22.04 2.14 24.48
CA SER A 384 -22.85 2.30 23.26
C SER A 384 -22.48 1.25 22.22
N GLY A 385 -23.47 0.84 21.40
CA GLY A 385 -23.21 -0.05 20.26
C GLY A 385 -22.26 0.57 19.22
N LEU A 386 -21.43 -0.25 18.60
CA LEU A 386 -20.46 0.14 17.57
C LEU A 386 -21.17 0.73 16.34
N SER A 387 -22.20 0.05 15.85
CA SER A 387 -22.97 0.45 14.67
C SER A 387 -23.67 1.80 14.88
N ASP A 388 -24.32 1.99 16.02
CA ASP A 388 -24.99 3.24 16.40
C ASP A 388 -24.01 4.40 16.55
N SER A 389 -22.87 4.15 17.20
CA SER A 389 -21.81 5.14 17.38
C SER A 389 -21.21 5.56 16.04
N MET A 390 -21.01 4.61 15.12
CA MET A 390 -20.52 4.89 13.77
C MET A 390 -21.51 5.69 12.93
N ARG A 391 -22.82 5.43 13.08
CA ARG A 391 -23.88 6.14 12.35
C ARG A 391 -23.84 7.65 12.63
N LYS A 392 -23.55 8.06 13.88
CA LYS A 392 -23.42 9.47 14.27
C LYS A 392 -22.29 10.22 13.54
N THR A 393 -21.27 9.51 13.05
CA THR A 393 -20.08 10.15 12.43
C THR A 393 -20.27 10.55 10.97
N GLU A 394 -21.30 10.01 10.30
CA GLU A 394 -21.59 10.19 8.87
C GLU A 394 -20.43 9.82 7.92
N LEU A 395 -19.42 9.11 8.43
CA LEU A 395 -18.25 8.69 7.64
C LEU A 395 -18.57 7.48 6.76
N PHE A 396 -19.42 6.58 7.26
CA PHE A 396 -19.68 5.29 6.68
C PHE A 396 -20.94 5.34 5.79
N PRO A 397 -20.90 4.81 4.55
CA PRO A 397 -22.11 4.62 3.78
C PRO A 397 -23.04 3.58 4.43
N ASN A 398 -24.33 3.63 4.09
CA ASN A 398 -25.36 2.77 4.69
C ASN A 398 -25.02 1.26 4.61
N THR A 399 -24.43 0.82 3.50
CA THR A 399 -24.04 -0.59 3.31
C THR A 399 -23.00 -1.05 4.34
N ALA A 400 -21.98 -0.23 4.64
CA ALA A 400 -21.01 -0.52 5.68
C ALA A 400 -21.69 -0.62 7.06
N GLN A 401 -22.54 0.37 7.37
CA GLN A 401 -23.23 0.42 8.66
C GLN A 401 -24.11 -0.81 8.89
N GLN A 402 -24.83 -1.27 7.86
CA GLN A 402 -25.66 -2.48 7.93
C GLN A 402 -24.85 -3.75 8.16
N MET A 403 -23.70 -3.90 7.49
CA MET A 403 -22.82 -5.05 7.72
C MET A 403 -22.28 -5.06 9.15
N ILE A 404 -21.92 -3.88 9.68
CA ILE A 404 -21.44 -3.74 11.06
C ILE A 404 -22.55 -4.04 12.07
N ASP A 405 -23.76 -3.51 11.86
CA ASP A 405 -24.94 -3.81 12.70
C ASP A 405 -25.24 -5.31 12.74
N VAL A 406 -25.28 -5.97 11.58
CA VAL A 406 -25.46 -7.44 11.52
C VAL A 406 -24.33 -8.16 12.25
N GLY A 407 -23.09 -7.72 12.09
CA GLY A 407 -21.91 -8.32 12.75
C GLY A 407 -21.95 -8.17 14.26
N GLU A 408 -22.37 -7.01 14.75
CA GLU A 408 -22.54 -6.71 16.17
C GLU A 408 -23.65 -7.57 16.78
N ARG A 409 -24.82 -7.64 16.13
CA ARG A 409 -25.98 -8.40 16.63
C ARG A 409 -25.79 -9.91 16.59
N THR A 410 -25.03 -10.42 15.62
CA THR A 410 -24.76 -11.86 15.46
C THR A 410 -23.48 -12.33 16.15
N GLY A 411 -22.70 -11.42 16.74
CA GLY A 411 -21.37 -11.70 17.27
C GLY A 411 -20.30 -11.98 16.21
N GLY A 412 -20.64 -11.89 14.91
CA GLY A 412 -19.76 -12.17 13.77
C GLY A 412 -19.05 -10.93 13.20
N LEU A 413 -18.64 -9.99 14.04
CA LEU A 413 -18.12 -8.68 13.61
C LEU A 413 -16.92 -8.77 12.67
N SER A 414 -15.93 -9.61 12.99
CA SER A 414 -14.71 -9.78 12.17
C SER A 414 -15.02 -10.28 10.75
N ASN A 415 -16.02 -11.17 10.61
CA ASN A 415 -16.46 -11.68 9.31
C ASN A 415 -17.20 -10.60 8.52
N GLN A 416 -18.13 -9.88 9.14
CA GLN A 416 -18.89 -8.83 8.45
C GLN A 416 -18.02 -7.63 8.06
N LEU A 417 -17.05 -7.24 8.89
CA LEU A 417 -16.04 -6.23 8.54
C LEU A 417 -15.18 -6.71 7.36
N GLY A 418 -14.81 -7.98 7.32
CA GLY A 418 -14.10 -8.57 6.18
C GLY A 418 -14.92 -8.51 4.89
N ARG A 419 -16.23 -8.81 4.96
CA ARG A 419 -17.16 -8.67 3.83
C ARG A 419 -17.31 -7.23 3.38
N ALA A 420 -17.40 -6.28 4.32
CA ALA A 420 -17.43 -4.85 4.01
C ALA A 420 -16.14 -4.41 3.31
N ALA A 421 -14.98 -4.83 3.81
CA ALA A 421 -13.69 -4.53 3.18
C ALA A 421 -13.61 -5.03 1.73
N VAL A 422 -14.03 -6.28 1.47
CA VAL A 422 -14.05 -6.84 0.10
C VAL A 422 -15.07 -6.11 -0.79
N TYR A 423 -16.22 -5.73 -0.24
CA TYR A 423 -17.23 -4.96 -0.97
C TYR A 423 -16.66 -3.59 -1.42
N TYR A 424 -16.06 -2.83 -0.49
CA TYR A 424 -15.50 -1.53 -0.81
C TYR A 424 -14.22 -1.60 -1.64
N GLU A 425 -13.43 -2.67 -1.52
CA GLU A 425 -12.30 -2.91 -2.44
C GLU A 425 -12.78 -3.05 -3.88
N ARG A 426 -13.85 -3.83 -4.11
CA ARG A 426 -14.45 -3.97 -5.45
C ARG A 426 -15.01 -2.65 -5.94
N GLU A 427 -15.67 -1.89 -5.08
CA GLU A 427 -16.21 -0.57 -5.44
C GLU A 427 -15.09 0.42 -5.80
N VAL A 428 -14.00 0.45 -5.03
CA VAL A 428 -12.81 1.27 -5.30
C VAL A 428 -12.19 0.87 -6.63
N SER A 429 -11.95 -0.41 -6.87
CA SER A 429 -11.35 -0.89 -8.12
C SER A 429 -12.22 -0.57 -9.33
N GLN A 430 -13.55 -0.70 -9.22
CA GLN A 430 -14.48 -0.31 -10.28
C GLN A 430 -14.45 1.19 -10.56
N ARG A 431 -14.40 2.03 -9.52
CA ARG A 431 -14.32 3.49 -9.68
C ARG A 431 -13.00 3.91 -10.32
N ILE A 432 -11.88 3.32 -9.89
CA ILE A 432 -10.56 3.55 -10.51
C ILE A 432 -10.58 3.14 -11.97
N LYS A 433 -11.16 1.98 -12.29
CA LYS A 433 -11.31 1.53 -13.68
C LYS A 433 -12.12 2.52 -14.51
N ARG A 434 -13.31 2.93 -14.05
CA ARG A 434 -14.15 3.93 -14.75
C ARG A 434 -13.42 5.25 -14.98
N LEU A 435 -12.66 5.73 -13.98
CA LEU A 435 -11.85 6.94 -14.14
C LEU A 435 -10.79 6.74 -15.22
N THR A 436 -10.10 5.60 -15.20
CA THR A 436 -9.05 5.25 -16.17
C THR A 436 -9.62 5.10 -17.59
N ASP A 437 -10.78 4.46 -17.73
CA ASP A 437 -11.47 4.26 -19.01
C ASP A 437 -11.93 5.62 -19.61
N LEU A 438 -12.29 6.59 -18.77
CA LEU A 438 -12.62 7.96 -19.21
C LEU A 438 -11.39 8.79 -19.61
N PHE A 439 -10.21 8.47 -19.07
CA PHE A 439 -8.97 9.15 -19.42
C PHE A 439 -8.54 8.87 -20.87
N GLU A 440 -8.80 7.67 -21.38
CA GLU A 440 -8.43 7.27 -22.74
C GLU A 440 -9.04 8.19 -23.84
N PRO A 441 -10.37 8.39 -23.92
CA PRO A 441 -10.95 9.28 -24.93
C PRO A 441 -10.53 10.73 -24.73
N LEU A 442 -10.32 11.18 -23.49
CA LEU A 442 -9.84 12.53 -23.21
C LEU A 442 -8.43 12.75 -23.78
N VAL A 443 -7.52 11.78 -23.59
CA VAL A 443 -6.16 11.84 -24.14
C VAL A 443 -6.18 11.81 -25.66
N ILE A 444 -6.99 10.95 -26.28
CA ILE A 444 -7.12 10.88 -27.75
C ILE A 444 -7.65 12.22 -28.30
N MET A 445 -8.67 12.80 -27.67
CA MET A 445 -9.21 14.10 -28.06
C MET A 445 -8.15 15.22 -27.93
N PHE A 446 -7.38 15.21 -26.84
CA PHE A 446 -6.31 16.16 -26.61
C PHE A 446 -5.20 16.04 -27.68
N ILE A 447 -4.74 14.82 -27.96
CA ILE A 447 -3.73 14.57 -29.00
C ILE A 447 -4.26 14.99 -30.38
N GLY A 448 -5.50 14.62 -30.71
CA GLY A 448 -6.14 15.02 -31.96
C GLY A 448 -6.24 16.54 -32.11
N LEU A 449 -6.56 17.25 -31.03
CA LEU A 449 -6.59 18.71 -31.01
C LEU A 449 -5.19 19.31 -31.21
N VAL A 450 -4.17 18.79 -30.52
CA VAL A 450 -2.79 19.28 -30.66
C VAL A 450 -2.26 19.02 -32.07
N VAL A 451 -2.35 17.78 -32.57
CA VAL A 451 -1.88 17.41 -33.92
C VAL A 451 -2.67 18.17 -34.99
N GLY A 452 -3.99 18.27 -34.84
CA GLY A 452 -4.85 19.03 -35.75
C GLY A 452 -4.50 20.52 -35.78
N PHE A 453 -4.23 21.13 -34.61
CA PHE A 453 -3.76 22.51 -34.53
C PHE A 453 -2.43 22.70 -35.26
N VAL A 454 -1.47 21.78 -35.09
CA VAL A 454 -0.19 21.85 -35.80
C VAL A 454 -0.39 21.67 -37.31
N ALA A 455 -1.23 20.73 -37.74
CA ALA A 455 -1.52 20.51 -39.16
C ALA A 455 -2.16 21.75 -39.81
N ILE A 456 -3.14 22.37 -39.16
CA ILE A 456 -3.75 23.62 -39.63
C ILE A 456 -2.71 24.74 -39.70
N ALA A 457 -1.85 24.87 -38.69
CA ALA A 457 -0.78 25.86 -38.70
C ALA A 457 0.20 25.64 -39.87
N GLN A 458 0.51 24.39 -40.22
CA GLN A 458 1.35 24.05 -41.37
C GLN A 458 0.67 24.35 -42.71
N VAL A 459 -0.59 23.96 -42.88
CA VAL A 459 -1.35 24.23 -44.12
C VAL A 459 -1.53 25.73 -44.32
N ALA A 460 -1.90 26.47 -43.28
CA ALA A 460 -1.97 27.93 -43.32
C ALA A 460 -0.61 28.56 -43.67
N ALA A 461 0.47 28.02 -43.10
CA ALA A 461 1.82 28.45 -43.44
C ALA A 461 2.15 28.16 -44.92
N MET A 462 1.72 27.04 -45.48
CA MET A 462 1.94 26.72 -46.89
C MET A 462 1.17 27.69 -47.82
N TYR A 463 -0.11 27.93 -47.56
CA TYR A 463 -0.94 28.82 -48.38
C TYR A 463 -0.45 30.27 -48.38
N SER A 464 0.02 30.77 -47.25
CA SER A 464 0.53 32.15 -47.14
C SER A 464 1.86 32.37 -47.88
N VAL A 465 2.62 31.32 -48.17
CA VAL A 465 3.81 31.41 -49.05
C VAL A 465 3.36 31.47 -50.50
N PHE A 466 2.44 30.58 -50.92
CA PHE A 466 1.93 30.56 -52.29
C PHE A 466 1.24 31.87 -52.70
N SER A 467 0.54 32.55 -51.80
CA SER A 467 -0.12 33.83 -52.13
C SER A 467 0.84 35.01 -52.26
N GLN A 468 2.06 34.92 -51.73
CA GLN A 468 3.08 35.97 -51.79
C GLN A 468 4.04 35.81 -52.98
N ILE A 469 4.10 34.63 -53.60
CA ILE A 469 4.79 34.44 -54.87
C ILE A 469 3.82 34.91 -55.96
N LYS A 470 3.85 36.21 -56.24
CA LYS A 470 3.10 36.83 -57.35
C LYS A 470 4.01 37.72 -58.17
#